data_AF-A0A832QAR6-F1
#
_entry.id   AF-A0A832QAR6-F1
#
_cell.length_a   1.000
_cell.length_b   1.000
_cell.length_c   1.000
_cell.angle_alpha   90.00
_cell.angle_beta   90.00
_cell.angle_gamma   90.00
#
_symmetry.space_group_name_H-M   'P 1'
#
loop_
_entity.id
_entity.type
_entity.pdbx_description
1 polymer ?
#
loop_
_entity_poly.entity_id
_entity_poly.type
_entity_poly.pdbx_seq_one_letter_code
_entity_poly.pdbx_strand_id
1 'polypeptide(L)'
;MSSRDLFIIPVSRTETLAVKWQEGRHMFHVSLSRVLASRVLPRLAACGLLLSLAACSPEEPDQMLGEATERQQNPVPEPLRERLLVASHSTIEAEPALMELMTSLAETAIDEHCAACHGADLEGRDGVPSLVDYEWIWGITGFEVSSAEPIHQIMQTILYGIRDRDCPEDTKSYGACSDTRYSEMPAYRMLGLDEGELRDLTEFVLDLAGHEADVEAVARSASLQGLCVECHGEDGRGYKPYGGPDLSDDIWLYGGSREAIFASIADGRMGVCPPWWDTLDAATIKALGIYLYRRSMGY
;
A
#
# COMPACT_ATOMS: atom_id res chain seq x y z
N MET A 1 19.58 32.10 -42.78
CA MET A 1 18.56 31.14 -43.27
C MET A 1 18.31 30.14 -42.16
N SER A 2 17.18 30.25 -41.47
CA SER A 2 16.81 29.39 -40.34
C SER A 2 16.30 28.06 -40.87
N SER A 3 16.89 26.94 -40.45
CA SER A 3 16.32 25.61 -40.71
C SER A 3 14.92 25.54 -40.08
N ARG A 4 13.96 24.99 -40.82
CA ARG A 4 12.61 24.70 -40.33
C ARG A 4 12.53 23.21 -40.10
N ASP A 5 12.68 22.79 -38.86
CA ASP A 5 12.62 21.37 -38.51
C ASP A 5 11.17 21.00 -38.19
N LEU A 6 10.62 20.07 -38.97
CA LEU A 6 9.26 19.54 -38.82
C LEU A 6 9.33 18.20 -38.10
N PHE A 7 8.76 18.10 -36.91
CA PHE A 7 8.70 16.84 -36.15
C PHE A 7 7.27 16.33 -36.10
N ILE A 8 7.08 15.07 -36.53
CA ILE A 8 5.81 14.35 -36.47
C ILE A 8 5.94 13.30 -35.36
N ILE A 9 5.14 13.43 -34.31
CA ILE A 9 5.17 12.51 -33.17
C ILE A 9 3.87 11.70 -33.16
N PRO A 10 3.92 10.37 -33.32
CA PRO A 10 2.73 9.53 -33.16
C PRO A 10 2.41 9.39 -31.66
N VAL A 11 1.22 9.86 -31.25
CA VAL A 11 0.74 9.67 -29.88
C VAL A 11 -0.03 8.36 -29.80
N SER A 12 0.49 7.43 -29.00
CA SER A 12 -0.12 6.13 -28.73
C SER A 12 -1.44 6.31 -27.97
N ARG A 13 -2.54 5.83 -28.59
CA ARG A 13 -3.91 5.64 -28.06
C ARG A 13 -5.02 6.68 -28.32
N THR A 14 -4.83 7.73 -29.13
CA THR A 14 -5.96 8.50 -29.69
C THR A 14 -5.73 8.83 -31.17
N GLU A 15 -6.79 8.85 -31.99
CA GLU A 15 -6.74 8.95 -33.47
C GLU A 15 -6.32 10.35 -34.00
N THR A 16 -5.34 11.00 -33.37
CA THR A 16 -4.95 12.38 -33.65
C THR A 16 -3.44 12.50 -33.87
N LEU A 17 -3.04 13.25 -34.89
CA LEU A 17 -1.63 13.58 -35.19
C LEU A 17 -1.36 15.02 -34.74
N ALA A 18 -0.36 15.19 -33.89
CA ALA A 18 0.11 16.51 -33.48
C ALA A 18 1.33 16.91 -34.32
N VAL A 19 1.25 18.08 -34.96
CA VAL A 19 2.37 18.68 -35.70
C VAL A 19 2.90 19.86 -34.90
N LYS A 20 4.21 19.83 -34.60
CA LYS A 20 4.92 20.92 -33.95
C LYS A 20 5.93 21.51 -34.93
N TRP A 21 5.94 22.83 -35.06
CA TRP A 21 7.05 23.56 -35.68
C TRP A 21 7.31 24.87 -34.94
N GLN A 22 8.54 25.37 -35.08
CA GLN A 22 9.00 26.58 -34.42
C GLN A 22 9.32 27.66 -35.45
N GLU A 23 8.85 28.88 -35.20
CA GLU A 23 9.19 30.05 -36.00
C GLU A 23 9.62 31.17 -35.05
N GLY A 24 10.93 31.46 -35.03
CA GLY A 24 11.52 32.36 -34.03
C GLY A 24 11.42 31.81 -32.60
N ARG A 25 10.90 32.61 -31.66
CA ARG A 25 10.70 32.22 -30.24
C ARG A 25 9.30 31.66 -29.96
N HIS A 26 8.45 31.53 -30.97
CA HIS A 26 7.07 31.06 -30.80
C HIS A 26 6.92 29.61 -31.25
N MET A 27 6.21 28.82 -30.42
CA MET A 27 5.91 27.42 -30.68
C MET A 27 4.43 27.27 -31.05
N PHE A 28 4.14 26.60 -32.17
CA PHE A 28 2.79 26.39 -32.65
C PHE A 28 2.39 24.91 -32.53
N HIS A 29 1.15 24.65 -32.12
CA HIS A 29 0.57 23.31 -31.99
C HIS A 29 -0.77 23.23 -32.70
N VAL A 30 -0.90 22.25 -33.59
CA VAL A 30 -2.15 21.93 -34.27
C VAL A 30 -2.40 20.43 -34.16
N SER A 31 -3.63 20.08 -33.78
CA SER A 31 -4.10 18.70 -33.66
C SER A 31 -5.01 18.38 -34.83
N LEU A 32 -4.67 17.38 -35.65
CA LEU A 32 -5.44 16.99 -36.84
C LEU A 32 -5.94 15.55 -36.72
N SER A 33 -7.19 15.31 -37.14
CA SER A 33 -7.72 13.95 -37.27
C SER A 33 -7.03 13.21 -38.44
N ARG A 34 -6.83 11.89 -38.28
CA ARG A 34 -6.12 11.02 -39.27
C ARG A 34 -6.66 11.14 -40.71
N VAL A 35 -7.96 11.42 -40.88
CA VAL A 35 -8.62 11.55 -42.19
C VAL A 35 -8.14 12.80 -42.96
N LEU A 36 -7.80 13.88 -42.25
CA LEU A 36 -7.23 15.09 -42.85
C LEU A 36 -5.74 14.94 -43.13
N ALA A 37 -4.99 14.26 -42.24
CA ALA A 37 -3.55 14.08 -42.38
C ALA A 37 -3.16 13.29 -43.65
N SER A 38 -3.92 12.23 -43.99
CA SER A 38 -3.65 11.41 -45.18
C SER A 38 -3.86 12.13 -46.52
N ARG A 39 -4.61 13.25 -46.53
CA ARG A 39 -4.84 14.08 -47.72
C ARG A 39 -3.85 15.24 -47.87
N VAL A 40 -3.23 15.69 -46.77
CA VAL A 40 -2.38 16.90 -46.74
C VAL A 40 -0.89 16.54 -46.83
N LEU A 41 -0.45 15.47 -46.18
CA LEU A 41 0.97 15.05 -46.15
C LEU A 41 1.61 14.79 -47.53
N PRO A 42 0.96 14.15 -48.52
CA PRO A 42 1.58 13.94 -49.83
C PRO A 42 1.76 15.24 -50.64
N ARG A 43 1.16 16.37 -50.23
CA ARG A 43 1.36 17.68 -50.87
C ARG A 43 2.52 18.48 -50.28
N LEU A 44 2.99 18.14 -49.07
CA LEU A 44 4.11 18.83 -48.42
C LEU A 44 5.48 18.21 -48.75
N ALA A 45 5.52 16.91 -49.09
CA ALA A 45 6.75 16.20 -49.47
C ALA A 45 7.28 16.55 -50.88
N ALA A 46 6.54 17.35 -51.66
CA ALA A 46 6.94 17.76 -53.02
C ALA A 46 7.88 19.00 -53.06
N CYS A 47 8.22 19.59 -51.92
CA CYS A 47 9.24 20.65 -51.83
C CYS A 47 10.51 20.08 -51.18
N GLY A 48 11.33 19.40 -51.97
CA GLY A 48 12.60 18.83 -51.51
C GLY A 48 13.70 19.85 -51.25
N LEU A 49 14.76 19.42 -50.56
CA LEU A 49 16.14 19.63 -51.02
C LEU A 49 17.07 18.57 -50.40
N LEU A 50 18.09 18.20 -51.19
CA LEU A 50 18.86 16.95 -51.17
C LEU A 50 20.02 16.89 -50.17
N LEU A 51 20.45 15.65 -49.90
CA LEU A 51 21.73 15.22 -49.33
C LEU A 51 22.96 15.86 -50.01
N SER A 52 24.06 15.99 -49.25
CA SER A 52 25.40 15.68 -49.74
C SER A 52 26.38 15.35 -48.59
N LEU A 53 27.14 14.27 -48.77
CA LEU A 53 28.30 13.83 -47.97
C LEU A 53 29.58 14.40 -48.60
N ALA A 54 30.52 14.89 -47.78
CA ALA A 54 31.94 14.99 -48.14
C ALA A 54 32.82 15.08 -46.89
N ALA A 55 33.88 14.27 -46.86
CA ALA A 55 34.90 14.18 -45.81
C ALA A 55 36.18 14.96 -46.20
N CYS A 56 36.89 15.54 -45.22
CA CYS A 56 38.38 15.64 -45.19
C CYS A 56 38.92 16.31 -43.90
N SER A 57 39.48 15.46 -43.00
CA SER A 57 40.75 15.50 -42.24
C SER A 57 41.28 16.80 -41.53
N PRO A 58 42.45 16.77 -40.85
CA PRO A 58 42.55 16.63 -39.39
C PRO A 58 43.41 17.73 -38.73
N GLU A 59 43.30 17.94 -37.40
CA GLU A 59 44.41 18.48 -36.57
C GLU A 59 44.03 18.42 -35.07
N GLU A 60 44.84 17.68 -34.30
CA GLU A 60 44.82 17.64 -32.82
C GLU A 60 45.48 18.91 -32.23
N PRO A 61 45.32 19.13 -30.91
CA PRO A 61 46.53 19.02 -30.10
C PRO A 61 46.37 18.20 -28.82
N ASP A 62 47.52 17.65 -28.45
CA ASP A 62 47.81 16.60 -27.49
C ASP A 62 47.86 17.08 -26.02
N GLN A 63 47.70 16.11 -25.11
CA GLN A 63 48.16 16.04 -23.71
C GLN A 63 47.55 16.93 -22.61
N MET A 64 46.69 16.31 -21.78
CA MET A 64 46.76 16.32 -20.30
C MET A 64 46.08 15.05 -19.76
N LEU A 65 46.79 13.90 -19.80
CA LEU A 65 46.35 12.68 -19.12
C LEU A 65 46.89 12.68 -17.67
N GLY A 66 46.03 13.11 -16.75
CA GLY A 66 46.06 12.60 -15.38
C GLY A 66 45.26 11.30 -15.35
N GLU A 67 45.80 10.26 -14.73
CA GLU A 67 45.15 8.97 -14.53
C GLU A 67 43.89 9.14 -13.65
N ALA A 68 42.77 9.45 -14.28
CA ALA A 68 41.47 9.22 -13.71
C ALA A 68 41.20 7.72 -13.81
N THR A 69 41.33 7.04 -12.68
CA THR A 69 40.82 5.69 -12.47
C THR A 69 39.43 5.61 -13.10
N GLU A 70 39.26 4.68 -14.04
CA GLU A 70 37.97 4.33 -14.61
C GLU A 70 37.03 3.95 -13.45
N ARG A 71 36.26 4.93 -12.98
CA ARG A 71 34.99 4.64 -12.34
C ARG A 71 34.14 4.03 -13.43
N GLN A 72 34.11 2.71 -13.43
CA GLN A 72 33.17 1.89 -14.17
C GLN A 72 31.82 2.60 -14.12
N GLN A 73 31.43 3.15 -15.27
CA GLN A 73 30.15 3.81 -15.45
C GLN A 73 29.11 2.71 -15.37
N ASN A 74 28.69 2.38 -14.14
CA ASN A 74 27.50 1.58 -13.93
C ASN A 74 26.36 2.35 -14.60
N PRO A 75 25.64 1.74 -15.54
CA PRO A 75 24.49 2.38 -16.17
C PRO A 75 23.54 2.81 -15.05
N VAL A 76 23.13 4.08 -15.04
CA VAL A 76 22.03 4.55 -14.18
C VAL A 76 20.80 3.73 -14.57
N PRO A 77 20.37 2.74 -13.77
CA PRO A 77 19.44 1.71 -14.24
C PRO A 77 18.02 2.06 -13.80
N GLU A 78 17.10 2.33 -14.74
CA GLU A 78 15.72 2.77 -14.48
C GLU A 78 15.65 4.02 -13.54
N PRO A 79 14.55 4.77 -13.40
CA PRO A 79 14.38 5.58 -12.19
C PRO A 79 14.42 4.61 -11.00
N LEU A 80 15.28 4.82 -10.00
CA LEU A 80 15.49 3.91 -8.84
C LEU A 80 14.18 3.44 -8.16
N ARG A 81 13.12 4.24 -8.27
CA ARG A 81 11.74 3.93 -7.86
C ARG A 81 11.11 2.75 -8.62
N GLU A 82 11.31 2.65 -9.93
CA GLU A 82 10.82 1.52 -10.74
C GLU A 82 11.59 0.25 -10.39
N ARG A 83 12.90 0.35 -10.13
CA ARG A 83 13.69 -0.78 -9.60
C ARG A 83 13.18 -1.25 -8.24
N LEU A 84 12.92 -0.32 -7.32
CA LEU A 84 12.31 -0.64 -6.02
C LEU A 84 10.99 -1.39 -6.20
N LEU A 85 10.14 -0.93 -7.12
CA LEU A 85 8.84 -1.53 -7.38
C LEU A 85 8.92 -2.99 -7.84
N VAL A 86 9.93 -3.38 -8.63
CA VAL A 86 10.06 -4.74 -9.17
C VAL A 86 11.04 -5.64 -8.39
N ALA A 87 11.91 -5.07 -7.55
CA ALA A 87 12.91 -5.83 -6.78
C ALA A 87 12.28 -6.77 -5.73
N SER A 88 12.88 -7.92 -5.46
CA SER A 88 12.45 -8.76 -4.33
C SER A 88 12.82 -8.10 -2.99
N HIS A 89 12.17 -8.50 -1.89
CA HIS A 89 12.56 -8.06 -0.54
C HIS A 89 14.06 -8.27 -0.28
N SER A 90 14.58 -9.47 -0.60
CA SER A 90 16.00 -9.79 -0.44
C SER A 90 16.94 -8.95 -1.31
N THR A 91 16.50 -8.54 -2.50
CA THR A 91 17.28 -7.65 -3.38
C THR A 91 17.34 -6.26 -2.77
N ILE A 92 16.21 -5.78 -2.24
CA ILE A 92 16.14 -4.47 -1.57
C ILE A 92 17.07 -4.47 -0.37
N GLU A 93 17.02 -5.49 0.50
CA GLU A 93 17.92 -5.64 1.66
C GLU A 93 19.41 -5.68 1.30
N ALA A 94 19.77 -6.31 0.18
CA ALA A 94 21.15 -6.45 -0.25
C ALA A 94 21.73 -5.18 -0.90
N GLU A 95 20.88 -4.24 -1.33
CA GLU A 95 21.29 -3.06 -2.09
C GLU A 95 21.09 -1.76 -1.29
N PRO A 96 22.18 -1.09 -0.82
CA PRO A 96 22.08 0.10 0.02
C PRO A 96 21.23 1.22 -0.58
N ALA A 97 21.33 1.45 -1.91
CA ALA A 97 20.55 2.47 -2.59
C ALA A 97 19.05 2.19 -2.59
N LEU A 98 18.65 0.91 -2.67
CA LEU A 98 17.23 0.52 -2.60
C LEU A 98 16.72 0.58 -1.17
N MET A 99 17.52 0.16 -0.18
CA MET A 99 17.17 0.33 1.24
C MET A 99 16.97 1.78 1.63
N GLU A 100 17.88 2.67 1.22
CA GLU A 100 17.81 4.10 1.52
C GLU A 100 16.56 4.72 0.89
N LEU A 101 16.29 4.41 -0.39
CA LEU A 101 15.07 4.88 -1.05
C LEU A 101 13.81 4.34 -0.37
N MET A 102 13.75 3.03 -0.08
CA MET A 102 12.62 2.40 0.60
C MET A 102 12.33 3.08 1.94
N THR A 103 13.37 3.28 2.75
CA THR A 103 13.29 3.92 4.06
C THR A 103 12.78 5.35 3.93
N SER A 104 13.37 6.15 3.03
CA SER A 104 12.97 7.54 2.82
C SER A 104 11.51 7.67 2.36
N LEU A 105 11.05 6.80 1.45
CA LEU A 105 9.67 6.81 0.99
C LEU A 105 8.69 6.42 2.10
N ALA A 106 9.02 5.39 2.87
CA ALA A 106 8.19 4.93 3.96
C ALA A 106 8.07 5.99 5.06
N GLU A 107 9.19 6.56 5.52
CA GLU A 107 9.20 7.59 6.57
C GLU A 107 8.42 8.83 6.16
N THR A 108 8.62 9.31 4.92
CA THR A 108 7.85 10.45 4.40
C THR A 108 6.35 10.16 4.40
N ALA A 109 5.95 8.99 3.89
CA ALA A 109 4.54 8.61 3.84
C ALA A 109 3.94 8.40 5.24
N ILE A 110 4.72 7.85 6.19
CA ILE A 110 4.31 7.71 7.59
C ILE A 110 4.03 9.07 8.20
N ASP A 111 4.95 10.02 8.07
CA ASP A 111 4.82 11.36 8.63
C ASP A 111 3.62 12.11 8.05
N GLU A 112 3.40 12.00 6.73
CA GLU A 112 2.35 12.73 6.02
C GLU A 112 0.96 12.11 6.18
N HIS A 113 0.85 10.79 6.36
CA HIS A 113 -0.41 10.07 6.21
C HIS A 113 -0.78 9.11 7.35
N CYS A 114 0.20 8.50 8.02
CA CYS A 114 -0.07 7.42 8.99
C CYS A 114 0.04 7.88 10.45
N ALA A 115 1.03 8.73 10.75
CA ALA A 115 1.42 9.10 12.12
C ALA A 115 0.31 9.81 12.90
N ALA A 116 -0.59 10.53 12.23
CA ALA A 116 -1.73 11.18 12.85
C ALA A 116 -2.66 10.19 13.58
N CYS A 117 -2.73 8.95 13.09
CA CYS A 117 -3.49 7.87 13.70
C CYS A 117 -2.61 6.95 14.54
N HIS A 118 -1.55 6.41 13.94
CA HIS A 118 -0.73 5.35 14.54
C HIS A 118 0.40 5.86 15.45
N GLY A 119 0.56 7.18 15.60
CA GLY A 119 1.69 7.76 16.33
C GLY A 119 2.94 7.89 15.47
N ALA A 120 3.86 8.77 15.85
CA ALA A 120 5.12 8.98 15.12
C ALA A 120 6.07 7.78 15.26
N ASP A 121 5.96 7.03 16.35
CA ASP A 121 6.67 5.77 16.62
C ASP A 121 5.97 4.53 16.05
N LEU A 122 4.73 4.70 15.58
CA LEU A 122 3.82 3.67 15.09
C LEU A 122 3.35 2.67 16.15
N GLU A 123 3.45 3.02 17.44
CA GLU A 123 3.01 2.16 18.54
C GLU A 123 1.49 2.16 18.76
N GLY A 124 0.76 2.98 18.00
CA GLY A 124 -0.70 3.05 18.08
C GLY A 124 -1.20 3.81 19.30
N ARG A 125 -2.48 3.62 19.62
CA ARG A 125 -3.19 4.18 20.78
C ARG A 125 -4.52 3.46 20.96
N ASP A 126 -5.29 3.77 22.00
CA ASP A 126 -6.61 3.17 22.21
C ASP A 126 -7.48 3.20 20.92
N GLY A 127 -7.84 2.01 20.44
CA GLY A 127 -8.62 1.81 19.22
C GLY A 127 -7.86 1.94 17.89
N VAL A 128 -6.55 2.22 17.90
CA VAL A 128 -5.68 2.27 16.72
C VAL A 128 -4.46 1.35 16.93
N PRO A 129 -4.26 0.33 16.09
CA PRO A 129 -3.25 -0.69 16.36
C PRO A 129 -1.83 -0.14 16.24
N SER A 130 -0.92 -0.76 16.99
CA SER A 130 0.51 -0.68 16.71
C SER A 130 0.77 -1.30 15.34
N LEU A 131 1.67 -0.71 14.55
CA LEU A 131 2.11 -1.27 13.26
C LEU A 131 3.51 -1.86 13.35
N VAL A 132 4.08 -1.91 14.55
CA VAL A 132 5.47 -2.33 14.82
C VAL A 132 5.56 -3.42 15.89
N ASP A 133 4.42 -3.90 16.39
CA ASP A 133 4.38 -5.11 17.19
C ASP A 133 4.30 -6.36 16.30
N TYR A 134 4.31 -7.53 16.94
CA TYR A 134 4.25 -8.81 16.26
C TYR A 134 2.82 -9.32 16.06
N GLU A 135 1.80 -8.64 16.60
CA GLU A 135 0.42 -9.13 16.63
C GLU A 135 -0.40 -8.48 15.52
N TRP A 136 -0.81 -9.29 14.56
CA TRP A 136 -1.49 -8.81 13.36
C TRP A 136 -2.82 -9.55 13.19
N ILE A 137 -3.91 -8.78 13.24
CA ILE A 137 -5.26 -9.30 12.99
C ILE A 137 -5.48 -9.69 11.52
N TRP A 138 -4.69 -9.12 10.60
CA TRP A 138 -4.61 -9.56 9.20
C TRP A 138 -3.14 -9.73 8.78
N GLY A 139 -2.79 -10.91 8.25
CA GLY A 139 -1.37 -11.29 8.14
C GLY A 139 -0.80 -11.60 9.53
N ILE A 140 0.50 -11.59 9.77
CA ILE A 140 1.30 -12.80 9.54
C ILE A 140 1.26 -13.71 10.77
N THR A 141 0.52 -14.81 10.67
CA THR A 141 0.99 -16.12 11.13
C THR A 141 0.65 -17.09 10.02
N GLY A 142 1.67 -17.84 9.58
CA GLY A 142 1.59 -18.79 8.49
C GLY A 142 2.94 -19.50 8.41
N PHE A 143 2.90 -20.82 8.30
CA PHE A 143 4.05 -21.72 8.21
C PHE A 143 4.81 -21.60 6.87
N GLU A 144 5.03 -20.37 6.36
CA GLU A 144 5.58 -20.14 5.02
C GLU A 144 6.95 -19.47 4.99
N VAL A 145 7.74 -19.91 4.02
CA VAL A 145 9.21 -19.88 3.95
C VAL A 145 9.74 -18.58 3.32
N SER A 146 8.92 -17.52 3.22
CA SER A 146 9.34 -16.24 2.60
C SER A 146 8.66 -15.01 3.21
N SER A 147 9.38 -13.88 3.22
CA SER A 147 8.89 -12.58 3.69
C SER A 147 7.86 -11.92 2.77
N ALA A 148 7.62 -12.45 1.57
CA ALA A 148 6.81 -11.80 0.54
C ALA A 148 5.32 -11.73 0.91
N GLU A 149 4.76 -12.85 1.39
CA GLU A 149 3.35 -12.93 1.79
C GLU A 149 3.01 -11.93 2.91
N PRO A 150 3.77 -11.86 4.01
CA PRO A 150 3.70 -10.77 4.99
C PRO A 150 3.55 -9.37 4.42
N ILE A 151 4.48 -9.02 3.53
CA ILE A 151 4.59 -7.70 2.93
C ILE A 151 3.35 -7.43 2.07
N HIS A 152 2.89 -8.42 1.29
CA HIS A 152 1.68 -8.28 0.49
C HIS A 152 0.42 -8.10 1.34
N GLN A 153 0.30 -8.79 2.48
CA GLN A 153 -0.85 -8.63 3.37
C GLN A 153 -0.90 -7.22 3.99
N ILE A 154 0.25 -6.65 4.36
CA ILE A 154 0.35 -5.26 4.81
C ILE A 154 -0.02 -4.31 3.67
N MET A 155 0.54 -4.52 2.47
CA MET A 155 0.24 -3.72 1.29
C MET A 155 -1.25 -3.73 0.94
N GLN A 156 -1.94 -4.88 1.03
CA GLN A 156 -3.38 -4.99 0.79
C GLN A 156 -4.17 -4.07 1.71
N THR A 157 -3.83 -4.05 3.00
CA THR A 157 -4.50 -3.20 3.99
C THR A 157 -4.23 -1.71 3.72
N ILE A 158 -3.01 -1.35 3.30
CA ILE A 158 -2.69 0.05 2.92
C ILE A 158 -3.43 0.46 1.63
N LEU A 159 -3.44 -0.42 0.63
CA LEU A 159 -4.08 -0.15 -0.66
C LEU A 159 -5.58 0.09 -0.50
N TYR A 160 -6.30 -0.87 0.07
CA TYR A 160 -7.76 -0.91 0.04
C TYR A 160 -8.41 -0.58 1.38
N GLY A 161 -7.63 -0.32 2.42
CA GLY A 161 -8.12 0.05 3.74
C GLY A 161 -8.89 -1.08 4.45
N ILE A 162 -9.63 -0.66 5.48
CA ILE A 162 -10.52 -1.49 6.29
C ILE A 162 -11.91 -0.83 6.27
N ARG A 163 -12.92 -1.60 5.86
CA ARG A 163 -14.32 -1.17 5.74
C ARG A 163 -14.49 0.08 4.87
N ASP A 164 -13.67 0.21 3.82
CA ASP A 164 -13.88 1.28 2.84
C ASP A 164 -15.26 1.12 2.18
N ARG A 165 -15.95 2.23 1.96
CA ARG A 165 -17.31 2.26 1.39
C ARG A 165 -17.36 3.10 0.11
N ASP A 166 -16.25 3.69 -0.32
CA ASP A 166 -16.18 4.56 -1.48
C ASP A 166 -15.96 3.79 -2.78
N CYS A 167 -16.99 3.07 -3.19
CA CYS A 167 -17.04 2.30 -4.43
C CYS A 167 -18.50 2.16 -4.92
N PRO A 168 -18.70 1.78 -6.20
CA PRO A 168 -20.04 1.53 -6.73
C PRO A 168 -20.84 0.52 -5.91
N GLU A 169 -22.13 0.78 -5.67
CA GLU A 169 -22.99 -0.06 -4.82
C GLU A 169 -23.07 -1.52 -5.28
N ASP A 170 -22.97 -1.78 -6.59
CA ASP A 170 -22.98 -3.13 -7.18
C ASP A 170 -21.70 -3.93 -6.92
N THR A 171 -20.62 -3.26 -6.49
CA THR A 171 -19.36 -3.90 -6.09
C THR A 171 -19.25 -4.13 -4.58
N LYS A 172 -20.19 -3.60 -3.79
CA LYS A 172 -20.12 -3.71 -2.34
C LYS A 172 -20.47 -5.12 -1.86
N SER A 173 -19.64 -5.64 -0.96
CA SER A 173 -19.91 -6.84 -0.17
C SER A 173 -20.06 -6.42 1.29
N TYR A 174 -21.16 -6.83 1.94
CA TYR A 174 -21.47 -6.43 3.33
C TYR A 174 -21.43 -4.91 3.59
N GLY A 175 -21.77 -4.10 2.58
CA GLY A 175 -21.84 -2.63 2.69
C GLY A 175 -20.49 -1.91 2.58
N ALA A 176 -19.41 -2.63 2.27
CA ALA A 176 -18.06 -2.14 2.04
C ALA A 176 -17.54 -2.62 0.68
N CYS A 177 -16.47 -2.03 0.16
CA CYS A 177 -15.87 -2.38 -1.13
C CYS A 177 -15.31 -3.80 -1.12
N SER A 178 -15.42 -4.54 -2.23
CA SER A 178 -15.05 -5.97 -2.28
C SER A 178 -13.61 -6.26 -1.88
N ASP A 179 -12.70 -5.31 -2.13
CA ASP A 179 -11.26 -5.51 -1.97
C ASP A 179 -10.74 -5.01 -0.61
N THR A 180 -11.58 -4.30 0.16
CA THR A 180 -11.22 -3.78 1.49
C THR A 180 -11.17 -4.91 2.51
N ARG A 181 -10.38 -4.74 3.57
CA ARG A 181 -10.46 -5.63 4.73
C ARG A 181 -11.80 -5.43 5.42
N TYR A 182 -12.41 -6.51 5.90
CA TYR A 182 -13.61 -6.42 6.71
C TYR A 182 -13.37 -7.05 8.08
N SER A 183 -13.61 -6.26 9.13
CA SER A 183 -13.74 -6.72 10.52
C SER A 183 -14.91 -5.99 11.16
N GLU A 184 -15.69 -6.71 11.95
CA GLU A 184 -16.75 -6.13 12.77
C GLU A 184 -16.90 -7.00 14.00
N MET A 185 -16.77 -6.39 15.18
CA MET A 185 -17.27 -6.99 16.40
C MET A 185 -18.72 -6.55 16.56
N PRO A 186 -19.72 -7.44 16.46
CA PRO A 186 -21.12 -7.07 16.57
C PRO A 186 -21.45 -6.52 17.97
N ALA A 187 -22.39 -5.58 18.04
CA ALA A 187 -22.93 -5.10 19.31
C ALA A 187 -23.98 -6.09 19.83
N TYR A 188 -23.59 -7.04 20.69
CA TYR A 188 -24.49 -8.11 21.13
C TYR A 188 -25.69 -7.61 21.95
N ARG A 189 -25.57 -6.44 22.58
CA ARG A 189 -26.73 -5.77 23.22
C ARG A 189 -27.83 -5.47 22.21
N MET A 190 -27.46 -5.03 21.00
CA MET A 190 -28.40 -4.76 19.92
C MET A 190 -28.98 -6.03 19.30
N LEU A 191 -28.31 -7.18 19.49
CA LEU A 191 -28.76 -8.50 19.06
C LEU A 191 -29.65 -9.20 20.10
N GLY A 192 -29.89 -8.56 21.25
CA GLY A 192 -30.88 -9.00 22.24
C GLY A 192 -30.31 -9.64 23.50
N LEU A 193 -28.98 -9.67 23.68
CA LEU A 193 -28.39 -10.14 24.93
C LEU A 193 -28.63 -9.11 26.05
N ASP A 194 -29.01 -9.61 27.22
CA ASP A 194 -29.19 -8.78 28.40
C ASP A 194 -27.86 -8.48 29.13
N GLU A 195 -27.90 -7.60 30.13
CA GLU A 195 -26.68 -7.20 30.85
C GLU A 195 -26.02 -8.37 31.60
N GLY A 196 -26.80 -9.33 32.09
CA GLY A 196 -26.27 -10.51 32.77
C GLY A 196 -25.52 -11.41 31.81
N GLU A 197 -26.13 -11.71 30.65
CA GLU A 197 -25.51 -12.52 29.59
C GLU A 197 -24.21 -11.89 29.07
N LEU A 198 -24.21 -10.57 28.88
CA LEU A 198 -23.02 -9.83 28.43
C LEU A 198 -21.89 -9.87 29.47
N ARG A 199 -22.23 -9.80 30.76
CA ARG A 199 -21.23 -9.94 31.85
C ARG A 199 -20.71 -11.38 31.94
N ASP A 200 -21.58 -12.37 31.80
CA ASP A 200 -21.16 -13.79 31.80
C ASP A 200 -20.20 -14.09 30.64
N LEU A 201 -20.46 -13.54 29.44
CA LEU A 201 -19.52 -13.61 28.31
C LEU A 201 -18.22 -12.84 28.54
N THR A 202 -18.27 -11.74 29.29
CA THR A 202 -17.06 -10.99 29.66
C THR A 202 -16.13 -11.83 30.54
N GLU A 203 -16.69 -12.55 31.52
CA GLU A 203 -15.90 -13.46 32.36
C GLU A 203 -15.34 -14.63 31.56
N PHE A 204 -16.07 -15.14 30.57
CA PHE A 204 -15.54 -16.16 29.66
C PHE A 204 -14.32 -15.66 28.88
N VAL A 205 -14.35 -14.44 28.34
CA VAL A 205 -13.19 -13.86 27.64
C VAL A 205 -12.02 -13.63 28.59
N LEU A 206 -12.27 -13.18 29.83
CA LEU A 206 -11.23 -13.07 30.85
C LEU A 206 -10.60 -14.42 31.20
N ASP A 207 -11.40 -15.49 31.29
CA ASP A 207 -10.91 -16.85 31.52
C ASP A 207 -10.05 -17.36 30.36
N LEU A 208 -10.43 -17.08 29.10
CA LEU A 208 -9.62 -17.39 27.91
C LEU A 208 -8.26 -16.69 27.94
N ALA A 209 -8.22 -15.42 28.37
CA ALA A 209 -6.99 -14.65 28.55
C ALA A 209 -6.15 -15.08 29.77
N GLY A 210 -6.62 -16.05 30.57
CA GLY A 210 -5.95 -16.46 31.80
C GLY A 210 -5.99 -15.41 32.91
N HIS A 211 -6.91 -14.45 32.83
CA HIS A 211 -7.16 -13.44 33.85
C HIS A 211 -8.09 -13.97 34.96
N GLU A 212 -8.17 -13.24 36.08
CA GLU A 212 -9.12 -13.57 37.14
C GLU A 212 -10.56 -13.39 36.65
N ALA A 213 -11.32 -14.49 36.63
CA ALA A 213 -12.69 -14.57 36.15
C ALA A 213 -13.63 -15.25 37.17
N ASP A 214 -14.91 -14.89 37.14
CA ASP A 214 -15.96 -15.61 37.88
C ASP A 214 -16.31 -16.93 37.16
N VAL A 215 -15.82 -18.03 37.71
CA VAL A 215 -16.03 -19.39 37.18
C VAL A 215 -17.51 -19.78 37.01
N GLU A 216 -18.40 -19.25 37.84
CA GLU A 216 -19.83 -19.57 37.73
C GLU A 216 -20.49 -18.74 36.63
N ALA A 217 -19.99 -17.53 36.36
CA ALA A 217 -20.39 -16.72 35.21
C ALA A 217 -19.92 -17.37 33.90
N VAL A 218 -18.68 -17.88 33.87
CA VAL A 218 -18.16 -18.66 32.74
C VAL A 218 -19.09 -19.85 32.45
N ALA A 219 -19.49 -20.61 33.48
CA ALA A 219 -20.39 -21.75 33.31
C ALA A 219 -21.78 -21.35 32.78
N ARG A 220 -22.35 -20.22 33.24
CA ARG A 220 -23.64 -19.70 32.72
C ARG A 220 -23.54 -19.26 31.26
N SER A 221 -22.39 -18.76 30.81
CA SER A 221 -22.18 -18.31 29.44
C SER A 221 -22.14 -19.45 28.40
N ALA A 222 -22.07 -20.73 28.81
CA ALA A 222 -21.76 -21.87 27.95
C ALA A 222 -22.61 -21.97 26.67
N SER A 223 -23.90 -21.64 26.73
CA SER A 223 -24.78 -21.66 25.55
C SER A 223 -24.55 -20.51 24.56
N LEU A 224 -23.83 -19.46 24.97
CA LEU A 224 -23.55 -18.26 24.20
C LEU A 224 -22.12 -18.21 23.65
N GLN A 225 -21.18 -18.99 24.20
CA GLN A 225 -19.77 -18.99 23.80
C GLN A 225 -19.55 -19.25 22.30
N GLY A 226 -20.43 -20.04 21.68
CA GLY A 226 -20.39 -20.32 20.24
C GLY A 226 -20.54 -19.08 19.35
N LEU A 227 -21.08 -17.97 19.87
CA LEU A 227 -21.18 -16.69 19.15
C LEU A 227 -19.79 -16.08 18.87
N CYS A 228 -18.80 -16.38 19.71
CA CYS A 228 -17.44 -15.82 19.59
C CYS A 228 -16.58 -16.62 18.60
N VAL A 229 -16.83 -17.92 18.47
CA VAL A 229 -15.95 -18.90 17.82
C VAL A 229 -15.76 -18.65 16.32
N GLU A 230 -16.80 -18.19 15.61
CA GLU A 230 -16.71 -17.98 14.15
C GLU A 230 -15.65 -16.94 13.77
N CYS A 231 -15.46 -15.93 14.63
CA CYS A 231 -14.51 -14.84 14.39
C CYS A 231 -13.24 -14.97 15.22
N HIS A 232 -13.28 -15.58 16.41
CA HIS A 232 -12.13 -15.66 17.32
C HIS A 232 -11.53 -17.07 17.46
N GLY A 233 -12.06 -18.05 16.74
CA GLY A 233 -11.62 -19.44 16.85
C GLY A 233 -12.17 -20.17 18.08
N GLU A 234 -12.09 -21.49 18.08
CA GLU A 234 -12.59 -22.34 19.18
C GLU A 234 -11.77 -22.15 20.47
N ASP A 235 -10.48 -21.87 20.33
CA ASP A 235 -9.54 -21.64 21.42
C ASP A 235 -9.31 -20.16 21.71
N GLY A 236 -10.08 -19.26 21.08
CA GLY A 236 -9.94 -17.83 21.25
C GLY A 236 -8.70 -17.22 20.59
N ARG A 237 -7.90 -17.98 19.82
CA ARG A 237 -6.65 -17.50 19.22
C ARG A 237 -6.79 -16.61 17.98
N GLY A 238 -8.01 -16.13 17.73
CA GLY A 238 -8.32 -15.28 16.60
C GLY A 238 -8.55 -16.05 15.30
N TYR A 239 -9.11 -15.33 14.32
CA TYR A 239 -9.30 -15.83 12.96
C TYR A 239 -9.01 -14.72 11.95
N LYS A 240 -7.80 -14.79 11.40
CA LYS A 240 -7.22 -13.76 10.53
C LYS A 240 -8.04 -13.42 9.29
N PRO A 241 -8.72 -14.36 8.61
CA PRO A 241 -9.56 -14.00 7.48
C PRO A 241 -10.69 -13.02 7.82
N TYR A 242 -11.17 -13.00 9.08
CA TYR A 242 -12.18 -12.04 9.56
C TYR A 242 -11.58 -10.89 10.38
N GLY A 243 -10.26 -10.84 10.56
CA GLY A 243 -9.63 -9.85 11.43
C GLY A 243 -9.98 -10.01 12.90
N GLY A 244 -10.39 -11.22 13.33
CA GLY A 244 -10.70 -11.48 14.72
C GLY A 244 -9.41 -11.60 15.54
N PRO A 245 -9.16 -10.72 16.53
CA PRO A 245 -7.97 -10.78 17.36
C PRO A 245 -7.93 -12.01 18.25
N ASP A 246 -6.73 -12.38 18.68
CA ASP A 246 -6.51 -13.32 19.78
C ASP A 246 -7.12 -12.74 21.06
N LEU A 247 -7.93 -13.53 21.76
CA LEU A 247 -8.57 -13.22 23.03
C LEU A 247 -7.87 -13.91 24.20
N SER A 248 -6.87 -14.74 23.93
CA SER A 248 -6.13 -15.53 24.90
C SER A 248 -4.80 -14.88 25.33
N ASP A 249 -4.47 -13.72 24.77
CA ASP A 249 -3.26 -12.96 25.10
C ASP A 249 -3.56 -11.64 25.83
N ASP A 250 -2.49 -10.89 26.13
CA ASP A 250 -2.55 -9.61 26.83
C ASP A 250 -2.51 -8.39 25.88
N ILE A 251 -2.72 -8.59 24.57
CA ILE A 251 -2.60 -7.55 23.54
C ILE A 251 -4.00 -7.01 23.17
N TRP A 252 -4.42 -5.97 23.88
CA TRP A 252 -5.78 -5.42 23.75
C TRP A 252 -5.80 -4.06 23.06
N LEU A 253 -6.38 -3.99 21.86
CA LEU A 253 -6.58 -2.74 21.12
C LEU A 253 -7.54 -1.76 21.83
N TYR A 254 -8.54 -2.29 22.53
CA TYR A 254 -9.57 -1.51 23.21
C TYR A 254 -9.52 -1.63 24.75
N GLY A 255 -8.42 -2.16 25.29
CA GLY A 255 -8.19 -2.41 26.71
C GLY A 255 -8.69 -3.77 27.20
N GLY A 256 -7.90 -4.43 28.06
CA GLY A 256 -8.19 -5.76 28.62
C GLY A 256 -8.89 -5.76 29.98
N SER A 257 -9.29 -4.59 30.49
CA SER A 257 -10.09 -4.53 31.72
C SER A 257 -11.47 -5.16 31.51
N ARG A 258 -12.05 -5.72 32.57
CA ARG A 258 -13.41 -6.29 32.57
C ARG A 258 -14.44 -5.35 31.94
N GLU A 259 -14.43 -4.07 32.30
CA GLU A 259 -15.34 -3.07 31.75
C GLU A 259 -15.08 -2.77 30.26
N ALA A 260 -13.83 -2.78 29.82
CA ALA A 260 -13.46 -2.55 28.43
C ALA A 260 -13.85 -3.73 27.52
N ILE A 261 -13.67 -4.96 28.01
CA ILE A 261 -14.13 -6.17 27.35
C ILE A 261 -15.66 -6.17 27.27
N PHE A 262 -16.34 -5.90 28.39
CA PHE A 262 -17.80 -5.77 28.42
C PHE A 262 -18.31 -4.75 27.40
N ALA A 263 -17.70 -3.55 27.35
CA ALA A 263 -18.07 -2.53 26.37
C ALA A 263 -17.87 -3.01 24.93
N SER A 264 -16.79 -3.74 24.65
CA SER A 264 -16.52 -4.28 23.31
C SER A 264 -17.54 -5.35 22.90
N ILE A 265 -17.95 -6.23 23.81
CA ILE A 265 -18.98 -7.25 23.55
C ILE A 265 -20.36 -6.59 23.41
N ALA A 266 -20.68 -5.65 24.31
CA ALA A 266 -22.01 -5.07 24.37
C ALA A 266 -22.28 -4.08 23.24
N ASP A 267 -21.33 -3.18 22.97
CA ASP A 267 -21.49 -2.06 22.04
C ASP A 267 -20.80 -2.28 20.70
N GLY A 268 -20.03 -3.35 20.57
CA GLY A 268 -19.33 -3.72 19.33
C GLY A 268 -18.12 -2.82 19.04
N ARG A 269 -17.38 -3.16 17.97
CA ARG A 269 -16.21 -2.43 17.48
C ARG A 269 -16.18 -2.42 15.96
N MET A 270 -15.95 -1.26 15.38
CA MET A 270 -15.93 -1.03 13.93
C MET A 270 -14.80 -0.08 13.54
N GLY A 271 -13.56 -0.51 13.76
CA GLY A 271 -12.37 0.25 13.35
C GLY A 271 -12.33 0.45 11.83
N VAL A 272 -11.77 1.58 11.39
CA VAL A 272 -11.61 1.93 9.98
C VAL A 272 -10.17 2.38 9.75
N CYS A 273 -9.56 1.91 8.66
CA CYS A 273 -8.34 2.47 8.11
C CYS A 273 -8.67 2.89 6.66
N PRO A 274 -8.44 4.15 6.28
CA PRO A 274 -8.76 4.59 4.92
C PRO A 274 -7.89 3.87 3.88
N PRO A 275 -8.40 3.71 2.65
CA PRO A 275 -7.57 3.26 1.53
C PRO A 275 -6.57 4.36 1.13
N TRP A 276 -5.43 3.96 0.58
CA TRP A 276 -4.38 4.89 0.12
C TRP A 276 -4.00 4.71 -1.35
N TRP A 277 -4.72 3.88 -2.11
CA TRP A 277 -4.41 3.57 -3.51
C TRP A 277 -4.47 4.78 -4.46
N ASP A 278 -5.23 5.82 -4.12
CA ASP A 278 -5.39 7.03 -4.93
C ASP A 278 -4.38 8.14 -4.58
N THR A 279 -3.75 8.02 -3.40
CA THR A 279 -2.88 9.03 -2.80
C THR A 279 -1.41 8.62 -2.89
N LEU A 280 -1.10 7.34 -2.62
CA LEU A 280 0.26 6.81 -2.62
C LEU A 280 0.55 6.02 -3.89
N ASP A 281 1.74 6.25 -4.48
CA ASP A 281 2.16 5.45 -5.63
C ASP A 281 2.59 4.01 -5.21
N ALA A 282 2.60 3.11 -6.19
CA ALA A 282 2.86 1.69 -5.94
C ALA A 282 4.23 1.42 -5.29
N ALA A 283 5.25 2.24 -5.61
CA ALA A 283 6.58 2.10 -5.02
C ALA A 283 6.59 2.51 -3.55
N THR A 284 5.84 3.55 -3.18
CA THR A 284 5.68 4.03 -1.81
C THR A 284 4.88 3.04 -0.97
N ILE A 285 3.80 2.47 -1.52
CA ILE A 285 3.03 1.41 -0.86
C ILE A 285 3.88 0.17 -0.60
N LYS A 286 4.66 -0.25 -1.60
CA LYS A 286 5.61 -1.36 -1.42
C LYS A 286 6.67 -1.03 -0.36
N ALA A 287 7.17 0.20 -0.36
CA ALA A 287 8.12 0.66 0.63
C ALA A 287 7.55 0.58 2.05
N LEU A 288 6.32 1.06 2.27
CA LEU A 288 5.62 0.94 3.54
C LEU A 288 5.44 -0.52 3.96
N GLY A 289 5.01 -1.40 3.05
CA GLY A 289 4.83 -2.82 3.34
C GLY A 289 6.11 -3.48 3.83
N ILE A 290 7.24 -3.19 3.19
CA ILE A 290 8.57 -3.69 3.60
C ILE A 290 9.00 -3.06 4.92
N TYR A 291 8.88 -1.73 5.05
CA TYR A 291 9.30 -0.99 6.24
C TYR A 291 8.59 -1.48 7.49
N LEU A 292 7.26 -1.58 7.46
CA LEU A 292 6.45 -2.05 8.58
C LEU A 292 6.76 -3.50 8.94
N TYR A 293 6.89 -4.38 7.93
CA TYR A 293 7.30 -5.76 8.17
C TYR A 293 8.68 -5.86 8.84
N ARG A 294 9.65 -5.05 8.43
CA ARG A 294 10.98 -5.05 9.05
C ARG A 294 10.90 -4.57 10.51
N ARG A 295 10.14 -3.50 10.76
CA ARG A 295 9.92 -2.95 12.10
C ARG A 295 9.23 -3.95 13.03
N SER A 296 8.19 -4.64 12.57
CA SER A 296 7.47 -5.67 13.35
C SER A 296 8.34 -6.88 13.70
N MET A 297 9.34 -7.16 12.88
CA MET A 297 10.29 -8.26 13.10
C MET A 297 11.56 -7.82 13.88
N GLY A 298 11.66 -6.54 14.25
CA GLY A 298 12.77 -6.00 15.04
C GLY A 298 14.07 -5.70 14.25
N TYR A 299 13.97 -5.47 12.94
CA TYR A 299 15.10 -5.11 12.05
C TYR A 299 15.19 -3.61 11.71
#